data_AF-A0A1H3E9W8-F1
#
_entry.id   AF-A0A1H3E9W8-F1
#
_cell.length_a   1.000
_cell.length_b   1.000
_cell.length_c   1.000
_cell.angle_alpha   90.00
_cell.angle_beta   90.00
_cell.angle_gamma   90.00
#
_symmetry.space_group_name_H-M   'P 1'
#
loop_
_entity.id
_entity.type
_entity.pdbx_description
1 polymer ?
#
loop_
_entity_poly.entity_id
_entity_poly.type
_entity_poly.pdbx_seq_one_letter_code
_entity_poly.pdbx_strand_id
1 'polypeptide(L)'
;MKVESSLDLRYNIAAMYIAILREDIVTPEQAFAVVEDESIIRVYDNKDVADMVELKNQGLSYREIGQIYGISGDAVYRRIRRHKKRDLPDGSLERSTI
;
A
#
# COMPACT_ATOMS: atom_id res chain seq x y z
N MET A 1 30.78 21.77 6.61
CA MET A 1 29.60 21.09 6.04
C MET A 1 29.31 19.87 6.90
N LYS A 2 28.43 19.99 7.91
CA LYS A 2 28.00 18.81 8.66
C LYS A 2 27.04 18.08 7.74
N VAL A 3 27.41 16.87 7.36
CA VAL A 3 26.51 15.97 6.64
C VAL A 3 25.42 15.60 7.66
N GLU A 4 24.26 16.27 7.56
CA GLU A 4 23.03 15.89 8.27
C GLU A 4 22.51 14.58 7.69
N SER A 5 23.24 13.47 7.92
CA SER A 5 22.77 12.12 7.56
C SER A 5 22.03 11.45 8.71
N SER A 6 21.48 12.23 9.64
CA SER A 6 20.60 11.75 10.68
C SER A 6 19.38 12.66 10.71
N LEU A 7 18.27 12.22 10.13
CA LEU A 7 16.97 12.55 10.72
C LEU A 7 17.12 12.45 12.26
N ASP A 8 16.77 13.50 13.00
CA ASP A 8 16.98 13.61 14.46
C ASP A 8 16.64 12.26 15.11
N LEU A 9 17.52 11.75 15.96
CA LEU A 9 17.32 10.45 16.62
C LEU A 9 15.93 10.35 17.27
N ARG A 10 15.39 11.49 17.73
CA ARG A 10 14.02 11.60 18.25
C ARG A 10 12.95 11.28 17.21
N TYR A 11 13.08 11.77 15.98
CA TYR A 11 12.15 11.47 14.88
C TYR A 11 12.21 10.00 14.49
N ASN A 12 13.40 9.40 14.43
CA ASN A 12 13.54 7.98 14.10
C ASN A 12 12.91 7.07 15.16
N ILE A 13 13.11 7.41 16.45
CA ILE A 13 12.50 6.67 17.56
C ILE A 13 10.98 6.82 17.52
N ALA A 14 10.46 8.03 17.28
CA ALA A 14 9.03 8.27 17.16
C ALA A 14 8.40 7.47 16.01
N ALA A 15 9.01 7.49 14.82
CA ALA A 15 8.56 6.72 13.66
C ALA A 15 8.57 5.22 13.96
N MET A 16 9.60 4.71 14.65
CA MET A 16 9.65 3.30 15.06
C MET A 16 8.49 2.92 15.98
N TYR A 17 8.20 3.73 17.01
CA TYR A 17 7.06 3.47 17.90
C TYR A 17 5.72 3.53 17.16
N ILE A 18 5.57 4.49 16.25
CA ILE A 18 4.39 4.64 15.40
C ILE A 18 4.19 3.39 14.53
N ALA A 19 5.24 2.89 13.88
CA ALA A 19 5.17 1.69 13.04
C ALA A 19 4.84 0.40 13.82
N ILE A 20 5.25 0.31 15.09
CA ILE A 20 5.02 -0.88 15.93
C ILE A 20 3.64 -0.85 16.60
N LEU A 21 3.23 0.33 17.09
CA LEU A 21 2.08 0.44 17.99
C LEU A 21 0.77 0.81 17.29
N ARG A 22 0.83 1.42 16.10
CA ARG A 22 -0.40 1.76 15.35
C ARG A 22 -0.80 0.62 14.44
N GLU A 23 -2.01 0.09 14.66
CA GLU A 23 -2.61 -0.98 13.85
C GLU A 23 -2.91 -0.54 12.40
N ASP A 24 -2.94 0.76 12.13
CA ASP A 24 -3.28 1.33 10.83
C ASP A 24 -2.04 1.76 10.01
N ILE A 25 -0.84 1.52 10.52
CA ILE A 25 0.44 1.80 9.87
C ILE A 25 1.19 0.49 9.69
N VAL A 26 1.64 0.25 8.47
CA VAL A 26 2.22 -1.04 8.09
C VAL A 26 3.69 -0.93 7.70
N THR A 27 4.16 0.29 7.37
CA THR A 27 5.54 0.50 6.88
C THR A 27 6.25 1.66 7.59
N PRO A 28 7.59 1.60 7.69
CA PRO A 28 8.39 2.69 8.24
C PRO A 28 8.14 4.04 7.55
N GLU A 29 7.95 4.05 6.23
CA GLU A 29 7.71 5.26 5.43
C GLU A 29 6.40 5.94 5.81
N GLN A 30 5.35 5.17 6.10
CA GLN A 30 4.09 5.71 6.61
C GLN A 30 4.25 6.28 8.02
N ALA A 31 5.09 5.66 8.84
CA ALA A 31 5.38 6.18 10.16
C ALA A 31 6.18 7.49 10.12
N PHE A 32 7.14 7.62 9.21
CA PHE A 32 7.84 8.87 8.95
C PHE A 32 6.91 9.95 8.41
N ALA A 33 6.02 9.63 7.46
CA ALA A 33 5.00 10.55 6.97
C ALA A 33 4.13 11.10 8.13
N VAL A 34 3.74 10.25 9.09
CA VAL A 34 2.99 10.71 10.28
C VAL A 34 3.81 11.64 11.17
N VAL A 35 5.09 11.34 11.37
CA VAL A 35 5.99 12.21 12.16
C VAL A 35 6.18 13.57 11.49
N GLU A 36 6.16 13.61 10.15
CA GLU A 36 6.30 14.81 9.33
C GLU A 36 4.96 15.54 9.07
N ASP A 37 3.86 15.08 9.70
CA ASP A 37 2.49 15.58 9.51
C ASP A 37 2.02 15.54 8.04
N GLU A 38 2.58 14.61 7.26
CA GLU A 38 2.19 14.34 5.90
C GLU A 38 0.97 13.41 5.84
N SER A 39 0.16 13.57 4.80
CA SER A 39 -0.92 12.64 4.54
C SER A 39 -0.38 11.23 4.30
N ILE A 40 -0.85 10.25 5.07
CA ILE A 40 -0.50 8.84 4.86
C ILE A 40 -1.08 8.39 3.52
N ILE A 41 -0.25 8.39 2.48
CA ILE A 41 -0.62 7.75 1.22
C ILE A 41 -0.30 6.28 1.38
N ARG A 42 -1.33 5.45 1.59
CA ARG A 42 -1.19 4.00 1.47
C ARG A 42 -0.97 3.64 -0.01
N VAL A 43 0.27 3.78 -0.46
CA VAL A 43 0.71 3.37 -1.80
C VAL A 43 0.89 1.85 -1.76
N TYR A 44 -0.10 1.13 -2.27
CA TYR A 44 0.03 -0.30 -2.52
C TYR A 44 0.81 -0.46 -3.83
N ASP A 45 1.91 -1.20 -3.79
CA ASP A 45 2.77 -1.42 -4.95
C ASP A 45 2.28 -2.60 -5.81
N ASN A 46 3.02 -2.97 -6.86
CA ASN A 46 2.61 -4.10 -7.70
C ASN A 46 2.74 -5.46 -7.01
N LYS A 47 3.61 -5.58 -5.99
CA LYS A 47 3.77 -6.82 -5.22
C LYS A 47 2.56 -7.03 -4.31
N ASP A 48 2.12 -5.97 -3.62
CA ASP A 48 0.89 -6.01 -2.83
C ASP A 48 -0.30 -6.46 -3.67
N VAL A 49 -0.38 -6.00 -4.92
CA VAL A 49 -1.47 -6.39 -5.82
C VAL A 49 -1.32 -7.83 -6.32
N ALA A 50 -0.09 -8.31 -6.54
CA ALA A 50 0.16 -9.72 -6.87
C ALA A 50 -0.27 -10.64 -5.71
N ASP A 51 0.09 -10.28 -4.48
CA ASP A 51 -0.32 -11.02 -3.28
C ASP A 51 -1.85 -11.02 -3.11
N MET A 52 -2.54 -9.90 -3.37
CA MET A 52 -4.00 -9.83 -3.40
C MET A 52 -4.61 -10.78 -4.46
N VAL A 53 -3.95 -10.97 -5.61
CA VAL A 53 -4.36 -11.93 -6.64
C VAL A 53 -4.20 -13.35 -6.15
N GLU A 54 -3.08 -13.68 -5.51
CA GLU A 54 -2.83 -15.01 -4.95
C GLU A 54 -3.84 -15.37 -3.86
N LEU A 55 -4.09 -14.47 -2.91
CA LEU A 55 -5.12 -14.66 -1.89
C LEU A 55 -6.50 -14.85 -2.50
N LYS A 56 -6.79 -14.16 -3.62
CA LYS A 56 -8.04 -14.37 -4.35
C LYS A 56 -8.11 -15.76 -4.98
N ASN A 57 -6.99 -16.27 -5.50
CA ASN A 57 -6.90 -17.62 -6.06
C ASN A 57 -6.99 -18.72 -5.00
N GLN A 58 -6.57 -18.44 -3.77
CA GLN A 58 -6.75 -19.31 -2.60
C GLN A 58 -8.20 -19.36 -2.10
N GLY A 59 -9.10 -18.52 -2.63
CA GLY A 59 -10.54 -18.57 -2.36
C GLY A 59 -11.06 -17.45 -1.46
N LEU A 60 -10.20 -16.53 -0.99
CA LEU A 60 -10.65 -15.44 -0.13
C LEU A 60 -11.59 -14.48 -0.90
N SER A 61 -12.56 -13.91 -0.18
CA SER A 61 -13.39 -12.83 -0.69
C SER A 61 -12.62 -11.51 -0.74
N TYR A 62 -13.04 -10.58 -1.61
CA TYR A 62 -12.43 -9.24 -1.64
C TYR A 62 -12.54 -8.52 -0.29
N ARG A 63 -13.60 -8.81 0.47
CA ARG A 63 -13.80 -8.22 1.80
C ARG A 63 -12.76 -8.71 2.80
N GLU A 64 -12.46 -10.02 2.81
CA GLU A 64 -11.44 -10.61 3.68
C GLU A 64 -10.04 -10.11 3.31
N ILE A 65 -9.73 -10.07 2.00
CA ILE A 65 -8.47 -9.48 1.52
C ILE A 65 -8.39 -8.00 1.93
N GLY A 66 -9.49 -7.27 1.85
CA GLY A 66 -9.55 -5.88 2.29
C GLY A 66 -9.25 -5.72 3.78
N GLN A 67 -9.75 -6.62 4.62
CA GLN A 67 -9.45 -6.62 6.06
C GLN A 67 -7.95 -6.86 6.33
N ILE A 68 -7.31 -7.78 5.60
CA ILE A 68 -5.87 -8.06 5.73
C ILE A 68 -5.03 -6.81 5.39
N TYR A 69 -5.40 -6.09 4.33
CA TYR A 69 -4.66 -4.91 3.86
C TYR A 69 -5.19 -3.58 4.40
N GLY A 70 -6.19 -3.60 5.28
CA GLY A 70 -6.83 -2.41 5.85
C GLY A 70 -7.56 -1.53 4.83
N ILE A 71 -8.10 -2.09 3.74
CA ILE A 71 -8.83 -1.37 2.67
C ILE A 71 -10.22 -1.96 2.42
N SER A 72 -11.07 -1.21 1.73
CA SER A 72 -12.37 -1.75 1.32
C SER A 72 -12.22 -2.88 0.30
N GLY A 73 -13.14 -3.85 0.31
CA GLY A 73 -13.16 -4.90 -0.70
C GLY A 73 -13.27 -4.38 -2.13
N ASP A 74 -13.96 -3.25 -2.34
CA ASP A 74 -14.01 -2.57 -3.64
C ASP A 74 -12.64 -2.05 -4.08
N ALA A 75 -11.83 -1.56 -3.13
CA ALA A 75 -10.48 -1.08 -3.40
C ALA A 75 -9.53 -2.23 -3.79
N VAL A 76 -9.72 -3.42 -3.21
CA VAL A 76 -9.05 -4.67 -3.63
C VAL A 76 -9.49 -5.06 -5.04
N TYR A 77 -10.79 -5.11 -5.31
CA TYR A 77 -11.34 -5.47 -6.62
C TYR A 77 -10.77 -4.59 -7.74
N ARG A 78 -10.75 -3.26 -7.55
CA ARG A 78 -10.21 -2.32 -8.54
C ARG A 78 -8.72 -2.54 -8.82
N ARG A 79 -7.93 -2.86 -7.78
CA ARG A 79 -6.49 -3.14 -7.90
C ARG A 79 -6.23 -4.41 -8.70
N ILE A 80 -6.87 -5.52 -8.30
CA ILE A 80 -6.78 -6.81 -9.01
C ILE A 80 -7.21 -6.67 -10.48
N ARG A 81 -8.33 -5.97 -10.73
CA ARG A 81 -8.82 -5.74 -12.10
C ARG A 81 -7.83 -4.92 -12.94
N ARG A 82 -7.21 -3.88 -12.36
CA ARG A 82 -6.22 -3.04 -13.06
C ARG A 82 -4.94 -3.83 -13.36
N HIS A 83 -4.53 -4.72 -12.47
CA HIS A 83 -3.39 -5.61 -12.68
C HIS A 83 -3.62 -6.53 -13.88
N LYS A 84 -4.78 -7.22 -13.94
CA LYS A 84 -5.14 -8.08 -15.08
C LYS A 84 -5.18 -7.35 -16.43
N LYS A 85 -5.48 -6.04 -16.45
CA LYS A 85 -5.45 -5.24 -17.69
C LYS A 85 -4.03 -4.93 -18.17
N ARG A 86 -3.01 -4.96 -17.30
CA ARG A 86 -1.61 -4.71 -17.68
C ARG A 86 -0.94 -5.95 -18.30
N ASP A 87 -1.44 -7.15 -18.01
CA ASP A 87 -0.89 -8.43 -18.50
C ASP A 87 -1.53 -8.92 -19.82
N LEU A 88 -2.36 -8.10 -20.47
CA LEU A 88 -2.89 -8.40 -21.81
C LEU A 88 -1.77 -8.16 -22.86
N PRO A 89 -1.61 -9.07 -23.85
CA PRO A 89 -0.42 -9.15 -24.71
C PRO A 89 -0.21 -7.99 -25.70
N ASP A 90 -1.08 -6.98 -25.73
CA ASP A 90 -0.99 -5.86 -26.67
C ASP A 90 -0.67 -4.49 -26.03
N GLY A 91 -0.56 -4.43 -24.69
CA GLY A 91 -0.28 -3.19 -23.97
C GLY A 91 -1.34 -2.08 -24.15
N SER A 92 -2.53 -2.41 -24.67
CA SER A 92 -3.56 -1.41 -24.94
C SER A 92 -4.44 -1.18 -23.69
N LEU A 93 -4.57 0.10 -23.30
CA LEU A 93 -5.57 0.51 -22.32
C LEU A 93 -6.93 0.50 -23.01
N GLU A 94 -7.87 -0.34 -22.56
CA GLU A 94 -9.28 -0.18 -22.93
C GLU A 94 -9.72 1.25 -22.61
N ARG A 95 -9.76 2.10 -23.62
CA ARG A 95 -10.38 3.41 -23.56
C ARG A 95 -11.86 3.17 -23.27
N SER A 96 -12.29 3.57 -22.09
CA SER A 96 -13.71 3.59 -21.73
C SER A 96 -14.40 4.57 -22.68
N THR A 97 -15.12 4.04 -23.67
CA THR A 97 -16.06 4.84 -24.46
C THR A 97 -17.22 5.22 -23.54
N ILE A 98 -17.52 6.52 -23.48
CA ILE A 98 -18.70 7.10 -22.82
C ILE A 98 -19.95 6.66 -23.57
#